data_AF-A0A919THE5-F1
#
_entry.id   AF-A0A919THE5-F1
#
_cell.length_a   1.000
_cell.length_b   1.000
_cell.length_c   1.000
_cell.angle_alpha   90.00
_cell.angle_beta   90.00
_cell.angle_gamma   90.00
#
_symmetry.space_group_name_H-M   'P 1'
#
loop_
_entity.id
_entity.type
_entity.pdbx_description
1 polymer ?
#
loop_
_entity_poly.entity_id
_entity_poly.type
_entity_poly.pdbx_seq_one_letter_code
_entity_poly.pdbx_strand_id
1 'polypeptide(L)'
;MFQSACPGCTTHRAVADTGHVGELCGMCAAGRTWESLSPEAQHAIDAATRRGPIAGLLAMRELTPPILLPHAADLLALRKREIARPVGRHT
;
A
#
# COMPACT_ATOMS: atom_id res chain seq x y z
N MET A 1 -17.13 -15.69 9.81
CA MET A 1 -15.74 -15.25 9.57
C MET A 1 -14.99 -16.41 8.95
N PHE A 2 -14.42 -16.22 7.75
CA PHE A 2 -13.76 -17.29 6.98
C PHE A 2 -12.25 -17.06 6.98
N GLN A 3 -11.47 -18.13 6.98
CA GLN A 3 -10.02 -18.03 6.78
C GLN A 3 -9.71 -18.09 5.29
N SER A 4 -8.93 -17.13 4.79
CA SER A 4 -8.49 -17.10 3.40
C SER A 4 -6.99 -16.79 3.35
N ALA A 5 -6.26 -17.52 2.50
CA ALA A 5 -4.87 -17.23 2.21
C ALA A 5 -4.80 -16.14 1.12
N CYS A 6 -3.99 -15.11 1.34
CA CYS A 6 -3.73 -14.09 0.32
C CYS A 6 -3.05 -14.75 -0.90
N PRO A 7 -3.55 -14.58 -2.13
CA PRO A 7 -2.92 -15.17 -3.31
C PRO A 7 -1.57 -14.55 -3.66
N GLY A 8 -1.26 -13.35 -3.14
CA GLY A 8 0.01 -12.67 -3.40
C GLY A 8 1.15 -13.05 -2.43
N CYS A 9 0.84 -13.36 -1.17
CA CYS A 9 1.87 -13.58 -0.13
C CYS A 9 1.59 -14.76 0.81
N THR A 10 0.58 -15.57 0.50
CA THR A 10 0.11 -16.75 1.26
C THR A 10 -0.27 -16.51 2.72
N THR A 11 -0.18 -15.27 3.21
CA THR A 11 -0.57 -14.91 4.57
C THR A 11 -2.05 -15.18 4.78
N HIS A 12 -2.38 -15.91 5.85
CA HIS A 12 -3.75 -16.20 6.25
C HIS A 12 -4.38 -14.98 6.92
N ARG A 13 -5.61 -14.66 6.51
CA ARG A 13 -6.42 -13.59 7.09
C ARG A 13 -7.85 -14.06 7.32
N ALA A 14 -8.48 -13.45 8.31
CA ALA A 14 -9.91 -13.61 8.54
C ALA A 14 -10.68 -12.61 7.66
N VAL A 15 -11.66 -13.10 6.89
CA VAL A 15 -12.56 -12.28 6.09
C VAL A 15 -13.99 -12.39 6.62
N ALA A 16 -14.75 -11.30 6.52
CA ALA A 16 -16.09 -11.20 7.10
C ALA A 16 -17.09 -12.09 6.34
N ASP A 17 -16.96 -12.17 5.02
CA ASP A 17 -17.82 -12.95 4.13
C ASP A 17 -17.01 -13.73 3.08
N THR A 18 -17.68 -14.61 2.35
CA THR A 18 -17.07 -15.47 1.31
C THR A 18 -16.74 -14.74 0.01
N GLY A 19 -17.31 -13.56 -0.24
CA GLY A 19 -17.03 -12.75 -1.43
C GLY A 19 -15.59 -12.22 -1.46
N HIS A 20 -14.98 -12.03 -0.28
CA HIS A 20 -13.60 -11.57 -0.15
C HIS A 20 -12.57 -12.73 -0.11
N VAL A 21 -13.01 -13.98 -0.28
CA VAL A 21 -12.13 -15.14 -0.38
C VAL A 21 -11.42 -15.09 -1.74
N GLY A 22 -10.08 -15.15 -1.71
CA GLY A 22 -9.26 -15.06 -2.92
C GLY A 22 -8.84 -13.63 -3.29
N GLU A 23 -9.27 -12.62 -2.55
CA GLU A 23 -8.74 -11.26 -2.71
C GLU A 23 -7.34 -11.10 -2.08
N LEU A 24 -6.58 -10.12 -2.58
CA LEU A 24 -5.30 -9.72 -1.99
C LEU A 24 -5.49 -9.15 -0.58
N CYS A 25 -4.53 -9.41 0.32
CA CYS A 25 -4.45 -8.69 1.58
C CYS A 25 -4.10 -7.21 1.35
N GLY A 26 -4.38 -6.34 2.33
CA GLY A 26 -4.16 -4.89 2.20
C GLY A 26 -2.74 -4.53 1.75
N MET A 27 -1.72 -5.19 2.29
CA MET A 27 -0.33 -4.97 1.88
C MET A 27 -0.04 -5.37 0.42
N CYS A 28 -0.56 -6.50 -0.05
CA CYS A 28 -0.36 -6.93 -1.44
C CYS A 28 -1.17 -6.08 -2.42
N ALA A 29 -2.38 -5.68 -2.04
CA ALA A 29 -3.17 -4.74 -2.81
C ALA A 29 -2.46 -3.38 -2.93
N ALA A 30 -1.89 -2.89 -1.82
CA ALA A 30 -1.12 -1.65 -1.79
C ALA A 30 0.12 -1.72 -2.69
N GLY A 31 0.87 -2.84 -2.66
CA GLY A 31 2.00 -3.07 -3.56
C GLY A 31 1.60 -3.00 -5.04
N ARG A 32 0.51 -3.69 -5.43
CA ARG A 32 -0.01 -3.59 -6.80
C ARG A 32 -0.46 -2.19 -7.18
N THR A 33 -1.11 -1.48 -6.27
CA THR A 33 -1.51 -0.08 -6.52
C THR A 33 -0.27 0.78 -6.74
N TRP A 34 0.76 0.65 -5.92
CA TRP A 34 2.02 1.36 -6.09
C TRP A 34 2.63 1.13 -7.48
N GLU A 35 2.74 -0.14 -7.89
CA GLU A 35 3.29 -0.53 -9.20
C GLU A 35 2.48 0.02 -10.38
N SER A 36 1.17 0.21 -10.21
CA SER A 36 0.30 0.78 -11.26
C SER A 36 0.35 2.31 -11.37
N LEU A 37 0.91 3.01 -10.38
CA LEU A 37 1.02 4.46 -10.40
C LEU A 37 2.06 4.94 -11.41
N SER A 38 1.83 6.12 -11.98
CA SER A 38 2.86 6.79 -12.77
C SER A 38 4.08 7.11 -11.90
N PRO A 39 5.29 7.18 -12.49
CA PRO A 39 6.49 7.58 -11.76
C PRO A 39 6.34 8.94 -11.07
N GLU A 40 5.64 9.88 -11.69
CA GLU A 40 5.36 11.20 -11.11
C GLU A 40 4.50 11.10 -9.83
N ALA A 41 3.42 10.32 -9.87
CA ALA A 41 2.57 10.08 -8.71
C ALA A 41 3.35 9.37 -7.59
N GLN A 42 4.20 8.40 -7.94
CA GLN A 42 5.08 7.74 -6.99
C GLN A 42 6.02 8.75 -6.30
N HIS A 43 6.70 9.59 -7.09
CA HIS A 43 7.59 10.62 -6.55
C HIS A 43 6.87 11.62 -5.65
N ALA A 44 5.68 12.08 -6.04
CA ALA A 44 4.86 12.99 -5.24
C ALA A 44 4.47 12.37 -3.88
N ILE A 45 4.00 11.12 -3.89
CA ILE A 45 3.63 10.39 -2.67
C ILE A 45 4.85 10.18 -1.76
N ASP A 46 6.00 9.77 -2.31
CA ASP A 46 7.21 9.55 -1.52
C ASP A 46 7.72 10.86 -0.89
N ALA A 47 7.73 11.95 -1.66
CA ALA A 47 8.12 13.27 -1.17
C ALA A 47 7.18 13.74 -0.05
N ALA A 48 5.87 13.58 -0.22
CA ALA A 48 4.88 13.91 0.80
C ALA A 48 5.01 13.03 2.04
N THR A 49 5.22 11.72 1.87
CA THR A 49 5.39 10.75 2.96
C THR A 49 6.61 11.08 3.83
N ARG A 50 7.70 11.56 3.23
CA ARG A 50 8.90 12.03 3.96
C ARG A 50 8.62 13.25 4.83
N ARG A 51 7.67 14.12 4.44
CA ARG A 51 7.23 15.27 5.25
C ARG A 51 6.31 14.85 6.39
N GLY A 52 5.64 13.69 6.27
CA GLY A 52 4.87 13.08 7.34
C GLY A 52 3.69 12.24 6.84
N PRO A 53 3.06 11.46 7.74
CA PRO A 53 1.95 10.58 7.39
C PRO A 53 0.74 11.33 6.81
N ILE A 54 0.37 12.47 7.40
CA ILE A 54 -0.79 13.25 6.95
C ILE A 54 -0.56 13.79 5.54
N ALA A 55 0.62 14.34 5.26
CA ALA A 55 0.99 14.80 3.93
C ALA A 55 0.96 13.66 2.89
N GLY A 56 1.47 12.47 3.25
CA GLY A 56 1.38 11.29 2.40
C GLY A 56 -0.07 10.88 2.07
N LEU A 57 -0.97 10.88 3.06
CA LEU A 57 -2.39 10.57 2.84
C LEU A 57 -3.11 11.61 1.97
N LEU A 58 -2.78 12.89 2.15
CA LEU A 58 -3.34 13.96 1.32
C LEU A 58 -2.89 13.82 -0.14
N ALA A 59 -1.60 13.56 -0.38
CA ALA A 59 -1.08 13.34 -1.74
C ALA A 59 -1.78 12.17 -2.44
N MET A 60 -2.07 11.09 -1.72
CA MET A 60 -2.83 9.94 -2.24
C MET A 60 -4.28 10.29 -2.60
N ARG A 61 -4.93 11.16 -1.80
CA ARG A 61 -6.30 11.63 -2.02
C ARG A 61 -6.40 12.57 -3.21
N GLU A 62 -5.35 13.32 -3.52
CA GLU A 62 -5.30 14.29 -4.63
C GLU A 62 -5.04 13.64 -6.00
N LEU A 63 -4.73 12.34 -6.06
CA LEU A 63 -4.57 11.62 -7.32
C LEU A 63 -5.88 11.45 -8.10
N THR A 64 -5.75 11.15 -9.39
CA THR A 64 -6.88 10.77 -10.26
C THR A 64 -6.60 9.40 -10.91
N PRO A 65 -7.34 8.34 -10.54
CA PRO A 65 -8.34 8.29 -9.48
C PRO A 65 -7.72 8.43 -8.07
N PRO A 66 -8.49 8.89 -7.06
CA PRO A 66 -7.98 9.08 -5.71
C PRO A 66 -7.80 7.74 -5.00
N ILE A 67 -6.75 7.63 -4.18
CA ILE A 67 -6.54 6.49 -3.29
C ILE A 67 -7.13 6.85 -1.93
N LEU A 68 -8.20 6.15 -1.54
CA LEU A 68 -8.99 6.44 -0.34
C LEU A 68 -8.67 5.50 0.82
N LEU A 69 -9.10 5.88 2.03
CA LEU A 69 -9.07 4.98 3.18
C LEU A 69 -10.06 3.82 3.00
N PRO A 70 -9.74 2.61 3.51
CA PRO A 70 -8.54 2.28 4.28
C PRO A 70 -7.27 2.02 3.44
N HIS A 71 -7.40 1.82 2.13
CA HIS A 71 -6.30 1.43 1.23
C HIS A 71 -5.09 2.38 1.24
N ALA A 72 -5.34 3.69 1.34
CA ALA A 72 -4.28 4.69 1.49
C ALA A 72 -3.40 4.47 2.74
N ALA A 73 -3.97 3.94 3.83
CA ALA A 73 -3.21 3.65 5.05
C ALA A 73 -2.27 2.46 4.86
N ASP A 74 -2.71 1.42 4.15
CA ASP A 74 -1.88 0.26 3.79
C ASP A 74 -0.72 0.68 2.88
N LEU A 75 -1.00 1.52 1.88
CA LEU A 75 0.02 2.08 1.00
C LEU A 75 1.03 2.95 1.76
N LEU A 76 0.56 3.81 2.67
CA LEU A 76 1.44 4.61 3.50
C LEU A 76 2.33 3.73 4.39
N ALA A 77 1.79 2.66 4.99
CA ALA A 77 2.55 1.72 5.80
C ALA A 77 3.63 1.01 4.96
N LEU A 78 3.30 0.59 3.74
CA LEU A 78 4.25 0.03 2.78
C LEU A 78 5.38 1.03 2.48
N ARG A 79 5.05 2.26 2.06
CA ARG A 79 6.04 3.28 1.71
C ARG A 79 6.97 3.63 2.86
N LYS A 80 6.44 3.76 4.08
CA LYS A 80 7.26 4.02 5.26
C LYS A 80 8.29 2.92 5.51
N ARG A 81 7.92 1.65 5.32
CA ARG A 81 8.86 0.51 5.45
C ARG A 81 9.96 0.57 4.40
N GLU A 82 9.61 0.92 3.16
CA GLU A 82 10.57 0.97 2.06
C GLU A 82 11.50 2.19 2.11
N ILE A 83 10.97 3.37 2.44
CA ILE A 83 11.76 4.61 2.60
C ILE A 83 12.72 4.49 3.79
N ALA A 84 12.28 3.85 4.88
CA ALA A 84 13.11 3.65 6.07
C ALA A 84 14.13 2.51 5.91
N ARG A 85 13.98 1.63 4.90
CA ARG A 85 14.93 0.55 4.66
C ARG A 85 16.25 1.16 4.21
N PRO A 86 17.35 1.04 4.99
CA PRO A 86 18.65 1.48 4.50
C PRO A 86 18.93 0.71 3.21
N VAL A 87 19.28 1.42 2.14
CA VAL A 87 19.83 0.80 0.94
C VAL A 87 21.10 0.11 1.41
N GLY A 88 21.03 -1.21 1.62
CA GLY A 88 22.19 -2.00 1.96
C GLY A 88 23.25 -1.73 0.90
N ARG A 89 24.39 -1.19 1.33
CA ARG A 89 25.64 -1.25 0.58
C ARG A 89 25.85 -2.72 0.22
N HIS A 90 25.66 -3.07 -1.04
CA HIS A 90 26.34 -4.23 -1.60
C HIS A 90 27.79 -3.80 -1.77
N THR A 91 28.62 -4.08 -0.76
CA THR A 91 30.05 -4.31 -0.93
C THR A 91 30.27 -5.72 -1.45
#